data_AF-A0A0W7WNH9-F1
#
_entry.id   AF-A0A0W7WNH9-F1
#
_cell.length_a   1.000
_cell.length_b   1.000
_cell.length_c   1.000
_cell.angle_alpha   90.00
_cell.angle_beta   90.00
_cell.angle_gamma   90.00
#
_symmetry.space_group_name_H-M   'P 1'
#
loop_
_entity.id
_entity.type
_entity.pdbx_description
1 polymer ?
#
loop_
_entity_poly.entity_id
_entity_poly.type
_entity_poly.pdbx_seq_one_letter_code
_entity_poly.pdbx_strand_id
1 'polypeptide(L)' 'MSWVLKRDGELRAEVVKVTTARTVQAVKRKNVNAGQIVMTDEHLSYKGLGIDYAHLSVNHSNNLAGWLSSFPFFVGGVI' A
#
# COMPACT_ATOMS: atom_id res chain seq x y z
N MET A 1 -16.06 13.54 -14.52
CA MET A 1 -15.97 13.54 -13.04
C MET A 1 -14.78 12.68 -12.66
N SER A 2 -13.71 13.26 -12.09
CA SER A 2 -12.54 12.50 -11.60
C SER A 2 -12.53 12.59 -10.08
N TRP A 3 -12.66 11.44 -9.40
CA TRP A 3 -12.70 11.35 -7.93
C TRP A 3 -11.30 11.31 -7.29
N VAL A 4 -10.24 11.34 -8.09
CA VAL A 4 -8.85 11.32 -7.61
C VAL A 4 -8.14 12.60 -8.05
N LEU A 5 -7.57 13.31 -7.08
CA LEU A 5 -6.78 14.53 -7.28
C LEU A 5 -5.32 14.25 -6.93
N LYS A 6 -4.43 14.38 -7.92
CA LYS A 6 -2.98 14.27 -7.74
C LYS A 6 -2.43 15.59 -7.17
N ARG A 7 -1.74 15.54 -6.04
CA ARG A 7 -0.98 16.67 -5.46
C ARG A 7 0.46 16.20 -5.21
N ASP A 8 1.43 16.94 -5.73
CA ASP A 8 2.88 16.80 -5.50
C ASP A 8 3.39 15.36 -5.35
N GLY A 9 3.17 14.55 -6.39
CA GLY A 9 3.60 13.14 -6.40
C GLY A 9 3.41 12.51 -7.77
N GLU A 10 3.37 11.17 -7.84
CA GLU A 10 3.01 10.42 -9.05
C GLU A 10 1.79 9.54 -8.77
N LEU A 11 0.80 9.59 -9.67
CA LEU A 11 -0.38 8.71 -9.61
C LEU A 11 -0.37 7.81 -10.86
N ARG A 12 -0.48 6.51 -10.64
CA ARG A 12 -0.64 5.50 -11.68
C ARG A 12 -1.90 4.69 -11.40
N ALA A 13 -2.69 4.43 -12.43
CA ALA A 13 -3.86 3.56 -12.36
C ALA A 13 -3.89 2.67 -13.60
N GLU A 14 -4.09 1.37 -13.40
CA GLU A 14 -4.21 0.40 -14.48
C GLU A 14 -5.24 -0.67 -14.14
N VAL A 15 -5.84 -1.27 -15.17
CA VAL A 15 -6.79 -2.37 -15.01
C VAL A 15 -6.01 -3.70 -15.02
N VAL A 16 -5.92 -4.33 -13.85
CA VAL A 16 -5.34 -5.67 -13.71
C VAL A 16 -6.43 -6.71 -13.94
N LYS A 17 -6.44 -7.36 -15.11
CA LYS A 17 -7.49 -8.31 -15.53
C LYS A 17 -7.68 -9.50 -14.57
N VAL A 18 -6.62 -9.91 -13.88
CA VAL A 18 -6.61 -11.06 -12.96
C VAL A 18 -5.86 -10.69 -11.69
N THR A 19 -6.53 -10.65 -10.55
CA THR A 19 -6.00 -10.12 -9.27
C THR A 19 -5.39 -11.20 -8.37
N THR A 20 -4.69 -12.18 -8.95
CA THR A 20 -3.93 -13.15 -8.15
C THR A 20 -2.73 -12.49 -7.46
N ALA A 21 -2.22 -13.10 -6.38
CA ALA A 21 -0.98 -12.66 -5.72
C ALA A 21 0.18 -12.49 -6.72
N ARG A 22 0.37 -13.47 -7.61
CA ARG A 22 1.42 -13.41 -8.64
C ARG A 22 1.27 -12.19 -9.54
N THR A 23 0.06 -11.94 -10.06
CA THR A 23 -0.17 -10.83 -11.01
C THR A 23 -0.02 -9.47 -10.33
N VAL A 24 -0.65 -9.29 -9.16
CA VAL A 24 -0.63 -8.02 -8.43
C VAL A 24 0.78 -7.67 -7.98
N GLN A 25 1.53 -8.64 -7.45
CA GLN A 25 2.90 -8.39 -7.01
C GLN A 25 3.86 -8.15 -8.19
N ALA A 26 3.65 -8.81 -9.35
CA ALA A 26 4.44 -8.52 -10.56
C ALA A 26 4.22 -7.07 -11.04
N VAL A 27 2.98 -6.59 -11.03
CA VAL A 27 2.65 -5.18 -11.30
C VAL A 27 3.36 -4.26 -10.30
N LYS A 28 3.37 -4.61 -9.01
CA LYS A 28 4.04 -3.78 -7.99
C LYS A 28 5.55 -3.70 -8.22
N ARG A 29 6.21 -4.84 -8.45
CA ARG A 29 7.66 -4.93 -8.73
C ARG A 29 8.08 -4.17 -9.98
N LYS A 30 7.20 -4.06 -10.98
CA LYS A 30 7.43 -3.23 -12.17
C LYS A 30 7.42 -1.72 -11.87
N ASN A 31 6.69 -1.30 -10.83
CA ASN A 31 6.41 0.12 -10.57
C ASN A 31 7.13 0.67 -9.34
N VAL A 32 7.58 -0.18 -8.41
CA VAL A 32 8.23 0.23 -7.17
C VAL A 32 9.47 -0.61 -6.92
N ASN A 33 10.60 0.10 -6.77
CA ASN A 33 11.90 -0.48 -6.48
C ASN A 33 11.88 -1.23 -5.13
N ALA A 34 12.65 -2.32 -5.04
CA ALA A 34 12.85 -3.03 -3.78
C ALA A 34 13.47 -2.12 -2.70
N GLY A 35 13.24 -2.46 -1.43
CA GLY A 35 13.70 -1.70 -0.26
C GLY A 35 12.86 -0.45 0.06
N GLN A 36 11.88 -0.09 -0.77
CA GLN A 36 10.96 1.00 -0.50
C GLN A 36 9.89 0.62 0.54
N ILE A 37 9.30 1.63 1.18
CA ILE A 37 8.13 1.46 2.05
C ILE A 37 6.89 1.33 1.17
N VAL A 38 6.10 0.28 1.40
CA VAL A 38 4.85 0.04 0.68
C VAL A 38 3.74 -0.15 1.70
N MET A 39 2.66 0.63 1.56
CA MET A 39 1.45 0.44 2.34
C MET A 39 0.31 -0.07 1.44
N THR A 40 -0.37 -1.12 1.87
CA THR A 40 -1.51 -1.71 1.17
C THR A 40 -2.68 -1.93 2.12
N ASP A 41 -3.84 -2.28 1.59
CA ASP A 41 -4.89 -2.93 2.39
C ASP A 41 -4.49 -4.40 2.73
N GLU A 42 -5.39 -5.13 3.41
CA GLU A 42 -5.21 -6.53 3.82
C GLU A 42 -5.63 -7.58 2.77
N HIS A 43 -5.80 -7.19 1.50
CA HIS A 43 -6.13 -8.15 0.46
C HIS A 43 -5.04 -9.23 0.33
N LEU A 44 -5.46 -10.49 0.17
CA LEU A 44 -4.58 -11.67 0.23
C LEU A 44 -3.44 -11.64 -0.81
N SER A 45 -3.64 -10.94 -1.93
CA SER A 45 -2.62 -10.80 -2.99
C SER A 45 -1.36 -10.05 -2.53
N TYR A 46 -1.44 -9.26 -1.46
CA TYR A 46 -0.31 -8.49 -0.92
C TYR A 46 0.52 -9.28 0.11
N LYS A 47 0.07 -10.47 0.53
CA LYS A 47 0.84 -11.32 1.45
C LYS A 47 2.19 -11.73 0.83
N GLY A 48 3.26 -11.57 1.60
CA GLY A 48 4.63 -11.92 1.19
C GLY A 48 5.44 -10.78 0.57
N LEU A 49 4.87 -9.57 0.41
CA LEU A 49 5.61 -8.39 -0.08
C LEU A 49 6.77 -7.98 0.85
N GLY A 50 6.75 -8.38 2.12
CA GLY A 50 7.83 -8.12 3.07
C GLY A 50 9.21 -8.67 2.66
N ILE A 51 9.28 -9.58 1.68
CA ILE A 51 10.57 -10.06 1.14
C ILE A 51 11.30 -8.97 0.32
N ASP A 52 10.55 -8.09 -0.33
CA ASP A 52 11.08 -7.08 -1.25
C ASP A 52 10.94 -5.65 -0.70
N TYR A 53 10.05 -5.42 0.27
CA TYR A 53 9.63 -4.10 0.74
C TYR A 53 9.54 -4.03 2.26
N ALA A 54 9.70 -2.82 2.81
CA ALA A 54 9.19 -2.52 4.16
C ALA A 54 7.65 -2.40 4.07
N HIS A 55 6.97 -3.54 4.17
CA HIS A 55 5.53 -3.66 3.89
C HIS A 55 4.68 -3.44 5.14
N LEU A 56 3.72 -2.51 5.03
CA LEU A 56 2.69 -2.22 6.01
C LEU A 56 1.31 -2.54 5.40
N SER A 57 0.40 -3.11 6.19
CA SER A 57 -0.97 -3.42 5.76
C SER A 57 -2.00 -2.76 6.68
N VAL A 58 -3.07 -2.22 6.09
CA VAL A 58 -4.17 -1.58 6.82
C VAL A 58 -5.46 -2.40 6.69
N ASN A 59 -6.05 -2.75 7.83
CA ASN A 59 -7.35 -3.40 7.89
C ASN A 59 -8.48 -2.34 7.86
N HIS A 60 -9.18 -2.22 6.74
CA HIS A 60 -10.32 -1.31 6.61
C HIS A 60 -11.65 -1.85 7.17
N SER A 61 -11.68 -3.12 7.60
CA SER A 61 -12.83 -3.73 8.28
C SER A 61 -12.76 -3.60 9.80
N ASN A 62 -11.59 -3.27 10.36
CA ASN A 62 -11.42 -3.06 11.78
C ASN A 62 -11.88 -1.65 12.15
N ASN A 63 -12.89 -1.55 13.03
CA ASN A 63 -13.49 -0.27 13.42
C ASN A 63 -12.63 0.46 14.47
N LEU A 64 -13.05 1.68 14.82
CA LEU A 64 -12.29 2.76 15.48
C LEU A 64 -11.43 2.37 16.70
N ALA A 65 -11.71 1.27 17.39
CA ALA A 65 -10.91 0.79 18.52
C ALA A 65 -9.55 0.19 18.11
N GLY A 66 -9.40 -0.32 16.88
CA GLY A 66 -8.14 -0.89 16.36
C GLY A 66 -7.18 0.12 15.72
N TRP A 67 -7.64 1.34 15.46
CA TRP A 67 -6.88 2.36 14.73
C TRP A 67 -5.82 3.07 15.58
N LEU A 68 -6.05 3.18 16.90
CA LEU A 68 -5.13 3.87 17.82
C LEU A 68 -3.90 3.03 18.23
N SER A 69 -3.88 1.72 17.94
CA SER A 69 -2.80 0.82 18.36
C SER A 69 -1.83 0.40 17.24
N SER A 70 -2.06 0.81 15.99
CA SER A 70 -1.44 0.16 14.82
C SER A 70 -0.61 1.07 13.90
N PHE A 71 -0.48 2.37 14.19
CA PHE A 71 0.32 3.30 13.36
C PHE A 71 1.50 3.91 14.14
N PRO A 72 2.76 3.61 13.77
CA PRO A 72 3.93 4.30 14.28
C PRO A 72 4.31 5.48 13.36
N PHE A 73 3.39 6.40 13.09
CA PHE A 73 3.76 7.73 12.59
C PHE A 73 3.48 8.75 13.68
N PHE A 74 4.51 8.99 14.50
CA PHE A 74 4.59 10.19 15.32
C PHE A 74 4.51 11.41 14.40
N VAL A 75 3.40 12.14 14.45
CA VAL A 75 3.37 13.54 14.00
C VAL A 75 4.13 14.34 15.06
N GLY A 76 5.44 14.48 14.86
CA GLY A 76 6.32 15.18 15.80
C GLY A 76 7.77 15.09 15.39
N GLY A 77 8.15 15.73 14.28
CA GLY A 77 9.54 15.81 13.87
C GLY A 77 9.70 16.37 12.47
N VAL A 78 10.24 17.58 12.40
CA VAL A 78 10.75 18.26 11.20
C VAL A 78 11.69 17.33 10.42
N ILE A 79 11.49 17.24 9.11
CA ILE A 79 12.55 17.11 8.10
C ILE A 79 12.18 18.03 6.93
#